data_AF-A0A9D0XR06-F1
#
_entry.id   AF-A0A9D0XR06-F1
#
_cell.length_a   1.000
_cell.length_b   1.000
_cell.length_c   1.000
_cell.angle_alpha   90.00
_cell.angle_beta   90.00
_cell.angle_gamma   90.00
#
_symmetry.space_group_name_H-M   'P 1'
#
loop_
_entity.id
_entity.type
_entity.pdbx_description
1 polymer ?
#
loop_
_entity_poly.entity_id
_entity_poly.type
_entity_poly.pdbx_seq_one_letter_code
_entity_poly.pdbx_strand_id
1 'polypeptide(L)'
;MIRIDETRCDGCGLCVEACPTGAIRLVEGVARVDPNHCRGCEVCLEACPRGAITSVQEPAEVLKPVPVRTPSPVPARSAPLTTRSTGRLLPWLGAALAFVGREVIPRVAVALLDAWDRRQASSMQVASSPASGVRTTASRRPAVTDAGMGRRRWRHRRRGRWRVG
;
A
#
# COMPACT_ATOMS: atom_id res chain seq x y z
N MET A 1 -23.24 -15.14 39.73
CA MET A 1 -24.18 -14.44 40.63
C MET A 1 -23.46 -13.35 41.41
N ILE A 2 -24.11 -12.22 41.71
CA ILE A 2 -23.55 -11.15 42.55
C ILE A 2 -23.89 -11.44 44.02
N ARG A 3 -22.92 -11.28 44.92
CA ARG A 3 -23.09 -11.37 46.38
C ARG A 3 -22.59 -10.10 47.06
N ILE A 4 -23.23 -9.75 48.18
CA ILE A 4 -22.89 -8.59 49.00
C ILE A 4 -22.46 -9.08 50.37
N ASP A 5 -21.28 -8.64 50.82
CA ASP A 5 -20.76 -8.84 52.17
C ASP A 5 -21.35 -7.78 53.10
N GLU A 6 -22.23 -8.22 53.99
CA GLU A 6 -22.94 -7.36 54.94
C GLU A 6 -22.01 -6.70 55.95
N THR A 7 -20.85 -7.31 56.25
CA THR A 7 -19.90 -6.78 57.24
C THR A 7 -19.12 -5.57 56.70
N ARG A 8 -18.98 -5.50 55.36
CA ARG A 8 -18.27 -4.42 54.66
C ARG A 8 -19.22 -3.39 54.06
N CYS A 9 -20.49 -3.72 53.96
CA CYS A 9 -21.51 -2.82 53.43
C CYS A 9 -21.88 -1.77 54.48
N ASP A 10 -21.72 -0.49 54.13
CA ASP A 10 -22.07 0.64 54.99
C ASP A 10 -23.39 1.32 54.58
N GLY A 11 -24.12 0.75 53.61
CA GLY A 11 -25.41 1.29 53.18
C GLY A 11 -25.32 2.59 52.36
N CYS A 12 -24.18 2.92 51.78
CA CYS A 12 -24.01 4.18 51.01
C CYS A 12 -24.90 4.30 49.76
N GLY A 13 -25.46 3.20 49.25
CA GLY A 13 -26.45 3.19 48.17
C GLY A 13 -25.93 3.44 46.75
N LEU A 14 -24.64 3.71 46.55
CA LEU A 14 -24.04 3.92 45.22
C LEU A 14 -24.27 2.75 44.24
N CYS A 15 -24.28 1.51 44.76
CA CYS A 15 -24.58 0.33 43.95
C CYS A 15 -26.02 0.27 43.44
N VAL A 16 -26.98 0.92 44.13
CA VAL A 16 -28.38 1.00 43.70
C VAL A 16 -28.52 1.95 42.51
N GLU A 17 -27.86 3.11 42.56
CA GLU A 17 -27.85 4.08 41.46
C GLU A 17 -27.12 3.54 40.23
N ALA A 18 -26.02 2.81 40.45
CA ALA A 18 -25.23 2.23 39.37
C ALA A 18 -25.92 1.04 38.68
N CYS A 19 -26.96 0.45 39.26
CA CYS A 19 -27.58 -0.75 38.72
C CYS A 19 -28.55 -0.41 37.58
N PRO A 20 -28.24 -0.74 36.31
CA PRO A 20 -29.10 -0.37 35.18
C PRO A 20 -30.44 -1.14 35.16
N THR A 21 -30.49 -2.29 35.83
CA THR A 21 -31.71 -3.12 35.92
C THR A 21 -32.51 -2.88 37.21
N GLY A 22 -32.02 -2.01 38.12
CA GLY A 22 -32.68 -1.77 39.40
C GLY A 22 -32.77 -3.02 40.31
N ALA A 23 -31.86 -3.98 40.14
CA ALA A 23 -31.87 -5.25 40.86
C ALA A 23 -31.40 -5.14 42.31
N ILE A 24 -30.82 -4.01 42.73
CA ILE A 24 -30.27 -3.82 44.07
C ILE A 24 -31.16 -2.85 44.84
N ARG A 25 -31.48 -3.18 46.09
CA ARG A 25 -32.24 -2.33 47.01
C ARG A 25 -31.55 -2.25 48.37
N LEU A 26 -31.73 -1.16 49.10
CA LEU A 26 -31.34 -1.11 50.51
C LEU A 26 -32.46 -1.65 51.38
N VAL A 27 -32.11 -2.60 52.25
CA VAL A 27 -32.98 -3.17 53.27
C VAL A 27 -32.21 -3.09 54.58
N GLU A 28 -32.79 -2.41 55.58
CA GLU A 28 -32.17 -2.25 56.91
C GLU A 28 -30.74 -1.68 56.88
N GLY A 29 -30.47 -0.75 55.95
CA GLY A 29 -29.16 -0.12 55.82
C GLY A 29 -28.12 -0.98 55.10
N VAL A 30 -28.47 -2.17 54.61
CA VAL A 30 -27.58 -3.04 53.85
C VAL A 30 -28.12 -3.26 52.44
N ALA A 31 -27.24 -3.28 51.45
CA ALA A 31 -27.63 -3.56 50.06
C ALA A 31 -27.98 -5.04 49.87
N ARG A 32 -29.11 -5.31 49.21
CA ARG A 32 -29.63 -6.65 48.89
C ARG A 32 -29.89 -6.74 47.39
N VAL A 33 -29.50 -7.87 46.80
CA VAL A 33 -29.67 -8.14 45.36
C VAL A 33 -30.88 -9.04 45.15
N ASP A 34 -31.76 -8.67 44.23
CA ASP A 34 -32.79 -9.53 43.68
C ASP A 34 -32.22 -10.37 42.54
N PRO A 35 -32.08 -11.71 42.70
CA PRO A 35 -31.49 -12.57 41.68
C PRO A 35 -32.33 -12.65 40.40
N ASN A 36 -33.63 -12.38 40.46
CA ASN A 36 -34.50 -12.46 39.28
C ASN A 36 -34.29 -11.28 38.31
N HIS A 37 -33.88 -10.13 38.85
CA HIS A 37 -33.64 -8.90 38.08
C HIS A 37 -32.15 -8.65 37.81
N CYS A 38 -31.26 -9.38 38.49
CA CYS A 38 -29.83 -9.25 38.34
C CYS A 38 -29.34 -9.94 37.07
N ARG A 39 -28.77 -9.17 36.14
CA ARG A 39 -28.17 -9.70 34.89
C ARG A 39 -26.68 -10.02 34.98
N GLY A 40 -26.06 -9.84 36.16
CA GLY A 40 -24.63 -10.08 36.32
C GLY A 40 -23.75 -9.17 35.45
N CYS A 41 -24.19 -7.93 35.18
CA CYS A 41 -23.43 -6.95 34.40
C CYS A 41 -22.24 -6.33 35.14
N GLU A 42 -22.07 -6.66 36.43
CA GLU A 42 -20.91 -6.31 37.26
C GLU A 42 -20.62 -4.82 37.50
N VAL A 43 -21.43 -3.90 36.96
CA VAL A 43 -21.30 -2.44 37.19
C VAL A 43 -21.28 -2.05 38.68
N CYS A 44 -22.05 -2.77 39.51
CA CYS A 44 -22.09 -2.54 40.94
C CYS A 44 -20.78 -2.84 41.68
N LEU A 45 -19.88 -3.67 41.13
CA LEU A 45 -18.57 -3.94 41.74
C LEU A 45 -17.70 -2.68 41.73
N GLU A 46 -17.65 -1.97 40.60
CA GLU A 46 -16.87 -0.73 40.47
C GLU A 46 -17.48 0.42 41.27
N ALA A 47 -18.82 0.46 41.38
CA ALA A 47 -19.53 1.49 42.12
C ALA A 47 -19.38 1.37 43.65
N CYS A 48 -18.93 0.23 44.18
CA CYS A 48 -18.84 0.01 45.61
C CYS A 48 -17.48 0.47 46.17
N PRO A 49 -17.38 1.62 46.85
CA PRO A 49 -16.10 2.11 47.39
C PRO A 49 -15.54 1.21 48.51
N ARG A 50 -16.40 0.42 49.15
CA ARG A 50 -16.01 -0.52 50.20
C ARG A 50 -15.53 -1.85 49.68
N GLY A 51 -15.70 -2.15 48.39
CA GLY A 51 -15.41 -3.46 47.81
C GLY A 51 -16.21 -4.58 48.51
N ALA A 52 -17.45 -4.29 48.93
CA ALA A 52 -18.31 -5.24 49.62
C ALA A 52 -19.03 -6.20 48.65
N ILE A 53 -18.89 -6.01 47.34
CA ILE A 53 -19.62 -6.77 46.32
C ILE A 53 -18.66 -7.72 45.61
N THR A 54 -19.07 -8.98 45.42
CA THR A 54 -18.27 -10.01 44.76
C THR A 54 -19.10 -10.75 43.70
N SER A 55 -18.46 -11.20 42.61
CA SER A 55 -19.07 -12.11 41.65
C SER A 55 -18.67 -13.55 41.98
N VAL A 56 -19.67 -14.39 42.26
CA VAL A 56 -19.50 -15.83 42.44
C VAL A 56 -19.96 -16.49 41.15
N GLN A 57 -19.03 -17.04 40.39
CA GLN A 57 -19.35 -18.04 39.39
C GLN A 57 -19.41 -19.37 40.13
N GLU A 58 -20.55 -20.07 40.08
CA GLU A 58 -20.49 -21.49 40.40
C GLU A 58 -19.51 -22.10 39.39
N PRO A 59 -18.44 -22.77 39.85
CA PRO A 59 -17.59 -23.49 38.93
C PRO A 59 -18.52 -24.47 38.25
N ALA A 60 -18.75 -24.27 36.94
CA ALA A 60 -19.43 -25.24 36.13
C ALA A 60 -18.74 -26.56 36.43
N GLU A 61 -19.46 -27.44 37.12
CA GLU A 61 -18.99 -28.77 37.44
C GLU A 61 -18.42 -29.29 36.12
N VAL A 62 -17.10 -29.47 36.09
CA VAL A 62 -16.36 -29.75 34.86
C VAL A 62 -16.88 -31.10 34.40
N LEU A 63 -17.95 -31.08 33.62
CA LEU A 63 -18.40 -32.22 32.86
C LEU A 63 -17.18 -32.55 32.02
N LYS A 64 -16.61 -33.72 32.31
CA LYS A 64 -15.44 -34.32 31.66
C LYS A 64 -15.35 -33.81 30.24
N PRO A 65 -14.18 -33.30 29.79
CA PRO A 65 -14.05 -32.70 28.47
C PRO A 65 -14.70 -33.61 27.44
N VAL A 66 -15.84 -33.19 26.90
CA VAL A 66 -16.43 -33.86 25.75
C VAL A 66 -15.37 -33.75 24.67
N PRO A 67 -14.84 -34.85 24.14
CA PRO A 67 -13.84 -34.79 23.09
C PRO A 67 -14.48 -34.08 21.91
N VAL A 68 -14.20 -32.79 21.76
CA VAL A 68 -14.54 -32.03 20.58
C VAL A 68 -13.78 -32.71 19.47
N ARG A 69 -14.52 -33.40 18.60
CA ARG A 69 -13.98 -33.87 17.34
C ARG A 69 -13.55 -32.62 16.59
N THR A 70 -12.26 -32.31 16.66
CA THR A 70 -11.64 -31.32 15.79
C THR A 70 -12.03 -31.74 14.38
N PRO A 71 -12.72 -30.89 13.60
CA PRO A 71 -12.94 -31.21 12.21
C PRO A 71 -11.57 -31.44 11.60
N SER A 72 -11.39 -32.64 11.03
CA SER A 72 -10.17 -33.04 10.33
C SER A 72 -9.76 -31.90 9.41
N PRO A 73 -8.47 -31.53 9.32
CA PRO A 73 -8.04 -30.42 8.48
C PRO A 73 -8.55 -30.71 7.06
N VAL A 74 -9.52 -29.90 6.62
CA VAL A 74 -10.07 -30.00 5.28
C VAL A 74 -8.87 -29.83 4.35
N PRO A 75 -8.57 -30.78 3.44
CA PRO A 75 -7.45 -30.61 2.55
C PRO A 75 -7.68 -29.31 1.79
N ALA A 76 -6.75 -28.37 1.97
CA ALA A 76 -6.74 -27.14 1.21
C ALA A 76 -6.69 -27.56 -0.27
N ARG A 77 -7.84 -27.49 -0.94
CA ARG A 77 -7.85 -27.51 -2.40
C ARG A 77 -7.04 -26.28 -2.77
N SER A 78 -5.82 -26.50 -3.24
CA SER A 78 -5.06 -25.51 -3.95
C SER A 78 -5.88 -25.17 -5.18
N ALA A 79 -6.72 -24.14 -5.05
CA ALA A 79 -7.25 -23.45 -6.19
C ALA A 79 -6.01 -23.07 -7.02
N PRO A 80 -5.94 -23.43 -8.31
CA PRO A 80 -4.91 -22.86 -9.15
C PRO A 80 -5.06 -21.35 -9.00
N LEU A 81 -3.95 -20.66 -8.74
CA LEU A 81 -3.84 -19.23 -8.88
C LEU A 81 -4.11 -18.91 -10.34
N THR A 82 -5.39 -18.96 -10.73
CA THR A 82 -5.89 -18.32 -11.92
C THR A 82 -5.59 -16.86 -11.69
N THR A 83 -4.62 -16.36 -12.46
CA THR A 83 -4.19 -14.98 -12.46
C THR A 83 -5.43 -14.14 -12.74
N ARG A 84 -6.05 -13.68 -11.66
CA ARG A 84 -7.21 -12.81 -11.65
C ARG A 84 -6.77 -11.47 -12.21
N SER A 85 -6.79 -11.36 -13.54
CA SER A 85 -7.22 -10.22 -14.35
C SER A 85 -6.88 -8.79 -13.88
N THR A 86 -5.81 -8.55 -13.13
CA THR A 86 -5.36 -7.20 -12.81
C THR A 86 -4.37 -6.73 -13.85
N GLY A 87 -4.90 -5.97 -14.81
CA GLY A 87 -4.11 -5.00 -15.58
C GLY A 87 -3.68 -5.47 -16.95
N ARG A 88 -4.60 -5.43 -17.92
CA ARG A 88 -4.30 -5.45 -19.37
C ARG A 88 -3.29 -4.36 -19.80
N LEU A 89 -2.89 -3.46 -18.90
CA LEU A 89 -1.96 -2.35 -19.08
C LEU A 89 -0.50 -2.67 -18.68
N LEU A 90 -0.27 -3.63 -17.79
CA LEU A 90 1.08 -3.97 -17.31
C LEU A 90 2.04 -4.45 -18.43
N PRO A 91 1.61 -5.29 -19.41
CA PRO A 91 2.49 -5.67 -20.50
C PRO A 91 2.81 -4.52 -21.47
N TRP A 92 1.87 -3.59 -21.67
CA TRP A 92 2.09 -2.41 -22.53
C TRP A 92 3.02 -1.40 -21.87
N LEU A 93 2.91 -1.20 -20.56
CA LEU A 93 3.85 -0.39 -19.77
C LEU A 93 5.27 -0.98 -19.84
N GLY A 94 5.41 -2.30 -19.70
CA GLY A 94 6.69 -2.98 -19.84
C GLY A 94 7.31 -2.79 -21.23
N ALA A 95 6.52 -2.96 -22.29
CA ALA A 95 6.98 -2.75 -23.65
C ALA A 95 7.37 -1.28 -23.93
N ALA A 96 6.61 -0.32 -23.40
CA ALA A 96 6.89 1.10 -23.56
C ALA A 96 8.21 1.51 -22.86
N LEU A 97 8.43 1.05 -21.63
CA LEU A 97 9.67 1.31 -20.89
C LEU A 97 10.88 0.70 -21.60
N ALA A 98 10.76 -0.54 -22.11
CA ALA A 98 11.83 -1.18 -22.86
C ALA A 98 12.16 -0.42 -24.16
N PHE A 99 11.16 0.10 -24.87
CA PHE A 99 11.36 0.88 -26.08
C PHE A 99 12.03 2.23 -25.79
N VAL A 100 11.56 2.96 -24.77
CA VAL A 100 12.16 4.23 -24.35
C VAL A 100 13.63 4.02 -23.96
N GLY A 101 13.92 2.98 -23.18
CA GLY A 101 15.28 2.64 -22.77
C GLY A 101 16.22 2.32 -23.93
N ARG A 102 15.76 1.55 -24.92
CA ARG A 102 16.62 1.08 -26.02
C ARG A 102 16.78 2.09 -27.16
N GLU A 103 15.76 2.87 -27.48
CA GLU A 103 15.76 3.70 -28.69
C GLU A 103 15.80 5.21 -28.42
N VAL A 104 15.18 5.67 -27.33
CA VAL A 104 15.03 7.11 -27.05
C VAL A 104 16.17 7.62 -26.19
N ILE A 105 16.48 6.95 -25.07
CA ILE A 105 17.56 7.35 -24.16
C ILE A 105 18.92 7.48 -24.86
N PRO A 106 19.41 6.52 -25.67
CA PRO A 106 20.72 6.67 -26.30
C PRO A 106 20.78 7.82 -27.30
N ARG A 107 19.71 8.10 -28.05
CA ARG A 107 19.67 9.24 -28.99
C ARG A 107 19.67 10.58 -28.28
N VAL A 108 18.90 10.70 -27.19
CA VAL A 108 18.86 11.92 -26.38
C VAL A 108 20.18 12.13 -25.65
N ALA A 109 20.79 11.07 -25.12
CA ALA A 109 22.09 11.13 -24.46
C ALA A 109 23.19 11.63 -25.41
N VAL A 110 23.28 11.09 -26.63
CA VAL A 110 24.26 11.54 -27.63
C VAL A 110 24.01 12.99 -28.03
N ALA A 111 22.76 13.38 -28.29
CA ALA A 111 22.43 14.76 -28.64
C ALA A 111 22.75 15.77 -27.52
N LEU A 112 22.55 15.36 -26.26
CA LEU A 112 22.89 16.17 -25.09
C LEU A 112 24.40 16.29 -24.90
N LEU A 113 25.15 15.21 -25.09
CA LEU A 113 26.61 15.23 -25.03
C LEU A 113 27.19 16.13 -26.12
N ASP A 114 26.73 16.02 -27.37
CA ASP A 114 27.14 16.91 -28.47
C ASP A 114 26.81 18.38 -28.19
N ALA A 115 25.66 18.65 -27.58
CA ALA A 115 25.24 20.01 -27.22
C ALA A 115 26.01 20.57 -26.01
N TRP A 116 26.51 19.71 -25.14
CA TRP A 116 27.35 20.10 -24.01
C TRP A 116 28.79 20.38 -24.45
N ASP A 117 29.36 19.52 -25.30
CA ASP A 117 30.70 19.69 -25.86
C ASP A 117 30.81 20.98 -26.70
N ARG A 118 29.79 21.26 -27.54
CA ARG A 118 29.71 22.54 -28.27
C ARG A 118 29.67 23.76 -27.32
N ARG A 119 29.02 23.65 -26.16
CA ARG A 119 28.98 24.72 -25.15
C ARG A 119 30.33 24.91 -24.46
N GLN A 120 31.05 23.82 -24.17
CA GLN A 120 32.41 23.90 -23.62
C GLN A 120 33.41 24.46 -24.64
N ALA A 121 33.32 24.06 -25.91
CA ALA A 121 34.15 24.62 -26.98
C ALA A 121 33.95 26.15 -27.14
N SER A 122 32.71 26.65 -27.03
CA SER A 122 32.44 28.10 -27.01
C SER A 122 32.95 28.81 -25.75
N SER A 123 33.14 28.09 -24.63
CA SER A 123 33.78 28.65 -23.43
C SER A 123 35.31 28.69 -23.51
N MET A 124 35.93 27.78 -24.29
CA MET A 124 37.39 27.72 -24.47
C MET A 124 37.96 28.74 -25.47
N GLN A 125 37.16 29.31 -26.38
CA GLN A 125 37.61 30.40 -27.26
C GLN A 125 37.93 31.70 -26.52
N VAL A 126 37.49 31.87 -25.27
CA VAL A 126 37.90 33.01 -24.43
C VAL A 126 39.28 32.77 -23.80
N ALA A 127 39.81 31.54 -23.83
CA ALA A 127 41.05 31.15 -23.16
C ALA A 127 42.24 30.84 -24.09
N SER A 128 42.09 30.85 -25.42
CA SER A 128 43.20 30.60 -26.35
C SER A 128 43.38 31.71 -27.38
N SER A 129 44.00 32.80 -26.93
CA SER A 129 44.79 33.66 -27.80
C SER A 129 46.16 32.99 -27.99
N PRO A 130 46.54 32.45 -29.17
CA PRO A 130 47.88 31.92 -29.36
C PRO A 130 48.76 33.03 -29.90
N ALA A 131 49.47 33.69 -28.99
CA ALA A 131 50.78 34.24 -29.34
C ALA A 131 51.72 33.04 -29.52
N SER A 132 52.06 32.69 -30.76
CA SER A 132 53.40 32.25 -31.20
C SER A 132 53.33 31.78 -32.64
N GLY A 133 53.96 32.57 -33.52
CA GLY A 133 54.12 32.22 -34.93
C GLY A 133 55.06 31.03 -35.12
N VAL A 134 54.73 30.20 -36.10
CA VAL A 134 55.75 29.55 -36.92
C VAL A 134 55.25 29.50 -38.35
N ARG A 135 56.13 29.92 -39.24
CA ARG A 135 55.95 30.08 -40.67
C ARG A 135 56.52 28.79 -41.29
N THR A 136 55.71 28.00 -41.99
CA THR A 136 56.26 27.05 -42.97
C THR A 136 55.33 26.92 -44.17
N THR A 137 55.97 27.21 -45.29
CA THR A 137 55.56 27.26 -46.68
C THR A 137 54.85 26.01 -47.21
N ALA A 138 53.78 26.25 -47.97
CA ALA A 138 53.41 25.64 -49.26
C ALA A 138 53.82 24.19 -49.56
N SER A 139 52.83 23.32 -49.83
CA SER A 139 52.89 22.35 -50.93
C SER A 139 51.54 21.62 -51.17
N ARG A 140 50.98 21.87 -52.36
CA ARG A 140 50.19 20.98 -53.27
C ARG A 140 48.89 20.28 -52.82
N ARG A 141 47.85 20.54 -53.64
CA ARG A 141 46.61 19.72 -53.85
C ARG A 141 46.94 18.35 -54.50
N PRO A 142 46.01 17.36 -54.53
CA PRO A 142 44.88 17.29 -55.50
C PRO A 142 43.53 16.99 -54.82
N ALA A 143 42.34 17.47 -55.24
CA ALA A 143 41.56 17.28 -56.48
C ALA A 143 41.01 15.86 -56.69
N VAL A 144 39.73 15.63 -56.31
CA VAL A 144 38.80 14.58 -56.82
C VAL A 144 37.36 15.15 -56.62
N THR A 145 36.72 15.84 -57.60
CA THR A 145 35.73 15.36 -58.61
C THR A 145 34.70 14.37 -58.05
N ASP A 146 33.39 14.38 -58.31
CA ASP A 146 32.37 15.21 -58.96
C ASP A 146 31.05 14.42 -58.73
N ALA A 147 29.91 14.99 -59.10
CA ALA A 147 28.54 14.44 -59.11
C ALA A 147 27.78 14.49 -57.77
N GLY A 148 26.70 15.25 -57.59
CA GLY A 148 25.80 15.89 -58.55
C GLY A 148 24.47 15.13 -58.64
N MET A 149 23.37 15.83 -58.32
CA MET A 149 21.97 15.53 -58.68
C MET A 149 21.36 14.25 -58.06
N GLY A 150 20.07 14.14 -57.77
CA GLY A 150 18.94 14.99 -58.09
C GLY A 150 17.64 14.32 -57.62
N ARG A 151 16.67 15.18 -57.33
CA ARG A 151 15.25 14.94 -57.03
C ARG A 151 14.64 13.79 -57.84
N ARG A 152 13.92 12.85 -57.20
CA ARG A 152 12.72 12.15 -57.75
C ARG A 152 11.84 11.67 -56.57
N ARG A 153 10.84 12.44 -56.12
CA ARG A 153 9.40 12.30 -56.48
C ARG A 153 9.01 10.87 -56.88
N TRP A 154 8.28 10.16 -56.01
CA TRP A 154 7.35 9.11 -56.43
C TRP A 154 6.05 9.19 -55.64
N ARG A 155 4.98 9.50 -56.39
CA ARG A 155 3.58 9.49 -56.00
C ARG A 155 3.13 8.06 -55.73
N HIS A 156 2.25 7.94 -54.73
CA HIS A 156 1.41 6.78 -54.46
C HIS A 156 0.75 6.24 -55.74
N ARG A 157 0.95 4.95 -56.03
CA ARG A 157 0.13 4.18 -56.96
C ARG A 157 -0.80 3.24 -56.18
N ARG A 158 -2.09 3.52 -56.36
CA ARG A 158 -3.21 2.58 -56.57
C ARG A 158 -3.57 1.63 -55.42
N ARG A 159 -4.64 2.02 -54.73
CA ARG A 159 -5.68 1.12 -54.22
C ARG A 159 -6.34 0.39 -55.41
N GLY A 160 -6.26 -0.94 -55.45
CA GLY A 160 -7.26 -1.81 -56.08
C GLY A 160 -8.00 -2.50 -54.93
N ARG A 161 -9.28 -2.19 -54.72
CA ARG A 161 -10.43 -2.93 -55.25
C ARG A 161 -10.46 -4.38 -54.76
N TRP A 162 -11.07 -4.59 -53.59
CA TRP A 162 -11.68 -5.87 -53.23
C TRP A 162 -13.19 -5.67 -53.11
N ARG A 163 -13.88 -6.58 -53.78
CA ARG A 163 -15.28 -6.58 -54.18
C ARG A 163 -16.13 -7.16 -53.03
N VAL A 164 -17.29 -6.56 -52.80
CA VAL A 164 -18.38 -7.09 -51.96
C VAL A 164 -19.23 -8.11 -52.72
N GLY A 165 -19.90 -9.00 -51.98
CA GLY A 165 -21.28 -9.45 -52.25
C GLY A 165 -21.47 -10.46 -53.35
#